data_AF-F2L5B1-F1
#
_entry.id   AF-F2L5B1-F1
#
_cell.length_a   1.000
_cell.length_b   1.000
_cell.length_c   1.000
_cell.angle_alpha   90.00
_cell.angle_beta   90.00
_cell.angle_gamma   90.00
#
_symmetry.space_group_name_H-M   'P 1'
#
loop_
_entity.id
_entity.type
_entity.pdbx_description
1 polymer ?
#
loop_
_entity_poly.entity_id
_entity_poly.type
_entity_poly.pdbx_seq_one_letter_code
_entity_poly.pdbx_strand_id
1 'polypeptide(L)'
;MARVKPITIVAAALTLAVGLLAVVYPIALAQAPSGIVAYRVVGSANLAAPGTESFWSQIPAYNVSLVPNLSPQMLPISYSVPTSGLVPYVMVKAAWNGTDIFILMEWPDPYGPSYAGPAAIAGPGHWTLVYNPKGPLNMTFLNILTSAFHKKYFVLNSSYAVIKGSPRPMEYVLAYMAPHYGVYFYGYYVNLTSGHYYPDRAAIMWYMGTQQNPSDCMNIGGGHPNFKVGGTLGQLMQAYLGSNVEPNTGGSLSAGAANIWEWISGATDPQGDNFAYFTNVTWDVENGIDPSAAKQFAASPHGFFINLFDNQTGLYDVGDNGIWYPNATGPEPGYFDGYTGAVYKDGYWVVEFVRPLKAPMPYTVDLTPGQTYDVAFAVWIGKAGETSWDKSISPSFIPLTIATSAPPTTTTSTTTSTTTTATTTTSTTSTTAVSAVPSAVITVAVIGVIIAVIAIGLVYYSIRRRTK
;
A
#
# COMPACT_ATOMS: atom_id res chain seq x y z
N MET A 1 -64.24 -0.87 28.28
CA MET A 1 -63.64 -1.44 27.05
C MET A 1 -63.31 -0.31 26.08
N ALA A 2 -62.04 0.03 25.90
CA ALA A 2 -61.63 1.10 24.99
C ALA A 2 -61.61 0.57 23.55
N ARG A 3 -62.46 1.14 22.67
CA ARG A 3 -62.47 0.85 21.23
C ARG A 3 -61.14 1.29 20.62
N VAL A 4 -60.30 0.34 20.21
CA VAL A 4 -59.13 0.59 19.36
C VAL A 4 -59.66 1.16 18.04
N LYS A 5 -59.16 2.32 17.63
CA LYS A 5 -59.62 2.99 16.40
C LYS A 5 -59.16 2.18 15.18
N PRO A 6 -60.00 1.98 14.15
CA PRO A 6 -59.69 1.13 12.99
C PRO A 6 -58.42 1.57 12.23
N ILE A 7 -58.07 2.86 12.28
CA ILE A 7 -56.85 3.41 11.69
C ILE A 7 -55.57 2.78 12.29
N THR A 8 -55.57 2.42 13.58
CA THR A 8 -54.41 1.84 14.25
C THR A 8 -54.14 0.40 13.80
N ILE A 9 -55.19 -0.33 13.46
CA ILE A 9 -55.11 -1.71 12.96
C ILE A 9 -54.59 -1.72 11.51
N VAL A 10 -55.08 -0.79 10.68
CA VAL A 10 -54.64 -0.65 9.29
C VAL A 10 -53.17 -0.26 9.21
N ALA A 11 -52.69 0.67 10.05
CA ALA A 11 -51.30 1.07 10.09
C ALA A 11 -50.37 -0.08 10.52
N ALA A 12 -50.75 -0.86 11.53
CA ALA A 12 -50.00 -2.03 11.98
C ALA A 12 -49.93 -3.11 10.88
N ALA A 13 -51.04 -3.37 10.19
CA ALA A 13 -51.10 -4.33 9.09
C ALA A 13 -50.24 -3.91 7.89
N LEU A 14 -50.23 -2.62 7.55
CA LEU A 14 -49.39 -2.09 6.46
C LEU A 14 -47.89 -2.19 6.80
N THR A 15 -47.53 -1.94 8.06
CA THR A 15 -46.13 -2.04 8.52
C THR A 15 -45.63 -3.49 8.50
N LEU A 16 -46.49 -4.44 8.90
CA LEU A 16 -46.22 -5.88 8.80
C LEU A 16 -46.11 -6.34 7.34
N ALA A 17 -46.98 -5.86 6.45
CA ALA A 17 -46.94 -6.22 5.03
C ALA A 17 -45.68 -5.72 4.33
N VAL A 18 -45.26 -4.48 4.60
CA VAL A 18 -44.00 -3.90 4.06
C VAL A 18 -42.78 -4.60 4.65
N GLY A 19 -42.80 -4.92 5.95
CA GLY A 19 -41.73 -5.69 6.61
C GLY A 19 -41.59 -7.10 6.05
N LEU A 20 -42.71 -7.79 5.77
CA LEU A 20 -42.70 -9.10 5.12
C LEU A 20 -42.18 -9.03 3.69
N LEU A 21 -42.63 -8.06 2.88
CA LEU A 21 -42.16 -7.87 1.49
C LEU A 21 -40.64 -7.64 1.41
N ALA A 22 -40.05 -6.94 2.38
CA ALA A 22 -38.59 -6.73 2.45
C ALA A 22 -37.80 -8.00 2.82
N VAL A 23 -38.45 -9.00 3.43
CA VAL A 23 -37.84 -10.30 3.77
C VAL A 23 -37.95 -11.29 2.61
N VAL A 24 -39.01 -11.22 1.79
CA VAL A 24 -39.21 -12.18 0.67
C VAL A 24 -38.48 -11.76 -0.61
N TYR A 25 -38.11 -10.48 -0.76
CA TYR A 25 -37.29 -10.00 -1.87
C TYR A 25 -35.86 -9.70 -1.38
N PRO A 26 -34.92 -10.67 -1.45
CA PRO A 26 -33.52 -10.34 -1.26
C PRO A 26 -33.10 -9.38 -2.36
N ILE A 27 -32.97 -8.10 -2.01
CA ILE A 27 -32.18 -7.17 -2.81
C ILE A 27 -30.77 -7.74 -2.75
N ALA A 28 -30.28 -8.27 -3.87
CA ALA A 28 -28.89 -8.65 -4.00
C ALA A 28 -28.06 -7.36 -3.82
N LEU A 29 -27.63 -7.10 -2.58
CA LEU A 29 -26.49 -6.26 -2.34
C LEU A 29 -25.36 -7.01 -3.04
N ALA A 30 -24.91 -6.49 -4.19
CA ALA A 30 -23.68 -6.96 -4.80
C ALA A 30 -22.62 -6.86 -3.71
N GLN A 31 -22.21 -8.01 -3.17
CA GLN A 31 -21.12 -8.05 -2.21
C GLN A 31 -19.93 -7.46 -2.97
N ALA A 32 -19.29 -6.45 -2.36
CA ALA A 32 -17.98 -6.04 -2.83
C ALA A 32 -17.14 -7.31 -2.97
N PRO A 33 -16.43 -7.52 -4.08
CA PRO A 33 -15.61 -8.72 -4.24
C PRO A 33 -14.71 -8.84 -3.01
N SER A 34 -14.49 -10.05 -2.50
CA SER A 34 -13.64 -10.29 -1.33
C SER A 34 -12.15 -10.03 -1.59
N GLY A 35 -11.82 -9.35 -2.69
CA GLY A 35 -10.48 -9.13 -3.21
C GLY A 35 -10.48 -8.31 -4.51
N ILE A 36 -9.33 -8.25 -5.15
CA ILE A 36 -9.11 -7.56 -6.41
C ILE A 36 -9.49 -8.49 -7.56
N VAL A 37 -10.11 -7.95 -8.61
CA VAL A 37 -10.44 -8.73 -9.82
C VAL A 37 -9.81 -8.09 -11.04
N ALA A 38 -8.91 -8.81 -11.71
CA ALA A 38 -8.37 -8.43 -13.00
C ALA A 38 -9.31 -8.88 -14.11
N TYR A 39 -10.12 -7.94 -14.62
CA TYR A 39 -11.10 -8.25 -15.66
C TYR A 39 -10.50 -8.35 -17.05
N ARG A 40 -11.07 -9.19 -17.91
CA ARG A 40 -10.66 -9.28 -19.31
C ARG A 40 -11.16 -8.07 -20.09
N VAL A 41 -10.26 -7.31 -20.71
CA VAL A 41 -10.56 -6.11 -21.50
C VAL A 41 -10.09 -6.25 -22.95
N VAL A 42 -10.53 -5.32 -23.81
CA VAL A 42 -10.00 -5.13 -25.16
C VAL A 42 -9.20 -3.82 -25.16
N GLY A 43 -7.94 -3.88 -25.59
CA GLY A 43 -7.04 -2.74 -25.62
C GLY A 43 -5.69 -3.03 -24.96
N SER A 44 -4.92 -1.98 -24.74
CA SER A 44 -3.63 -1.98 -24.04
C SER A 44 -3.55 -0.79 -23.10
N ALA A 45 -2.65 -0.86 -22.12
CA ALA A 45 -2.29 0.28 -21.28
C ALA A 45 -1.74 1.47 -22.09
N ASN A 46 -1.97 2.70 -21.62
CA ASN A 46 -1.29 3.91 -22.10
C ASN A 46 -0.32 4.39 -21.04
N LEU A 47 0.92 3.90 -21.10
CA LEU A 47 1.95 4.24 -20.14
C LEU A 47 2.29 5.74 -20.12
N ALA A 48 1.95 6.50 -21.17
CA ALA A 48 2.13 7.95 -21.21
C ALA A 48 1.01 8.73 -20.49
N ALA A 49 -0.14 8.11 -20.26
CA ALA A 49 -1.26 8.69 -19.52
C ALA A 49 -2.01 7.56 -18.77
N PRO A 50 -1.40 7.02 -17.69
CA PRO A 50 -1.92 5.85 -17.01
C PRO A 50 -3.34 6.10 -16.48
N GLY A 51 -4.20 5.09 -16.59
CA GLY A 51 -5.58 5.16 -16.13
C GLY A 51 -6.56 5.88 -17.05
N THR A 52 -6.15 6.31 -18.26
CA THR A 52 -7.02 7.06 -19.19
C THR A 52 -7.84 6.20 -20.15
N GLU A 53 -7.55 4.91 -20.24
CA GLU A 53 -8.27 3.95 -21.09
C GLU A 53 -9.74 3.89 -20.69
N SER A 54 -10.60 3.80 -21.70
CA SER A 54 -12.06 3.74 -21.48
C SER A 54 -12.49 2.55 -20.61
N PHE A 55 -11.76 1.43 -20.64
CA PHE A 55 -12.08 0.26 -19.82
C PHE A 55 -11.88 0.50 -18.32
N TRP A 56 -11.01 1.43 -17.89
CA TRP A 56 -10.81 1.73 -16.47
C TRP A 56 -12.05 2.32 -15.81
N SER A 57 -12.91 3.00 -16.59
CA SER A 57 -14.18 3.54 -16.09
C SER A 57 -15.20 2.45 -15.71
N GLN A 58 -15.03 1.24 -16.23
CA GLN A 58 -15.93 0.10 -16.02
C GLN A 58 -15.43 -0.85 -14.92
N ILE A 59 -14.17 -0.71 -14.51
CA ILE A 59 -13.55 -1.57 -13.50
C ILE A 59 -13.72 -0.91 -12.13
N PRO A 60 -14.37 -1.58 -11.16
CA PRO A 60 -14.46 -1.07 -9.80
C PRO A 60 -13.07 -1.00 -9.17
N ALA A 61 -12.79 0.12 -8.49
CA ALA A 61 -11.61 0.22 -7.65
C ALA A 61 -11.82 -0.59 -6.37
N TYR A 62 -10.81 -1.39 -6.00
CA TYR A 62 -10.71 -2.01 -4.70
C TYR A 62 -9.91 -1.09 -3.77
N ASN A 63 -10.49 -0.72 -2.63
CA ASN A 63 -9.82 0.12 -1.64
C ASN A 63 -9.00 -0.76 -0.69
N VAL A 64 -7.69 -0.81 -0.91
CA VAL A 64 -6.76 -1.48 -0.01
C VAL A 64 -6.45 -0.54 1.16
N SER A 65 -6.91 -0.88 2.36
CA SER A 65 -6.52 -0.16 3.57
C SER A 65 -5.05 -0.46 3.89
N LEU A 66 -4.28 0.59 4.16
CA LEU A 66 -2.87 0.50 4.53
C LEU A 66 -2.67 0.87 6.00
N VAL A 67 -1.63 0.31 6.60
CA VAL A 67 -1.25 0.52 8.00
C VAL A 67 0.26 0.80 8.11
N PRO A 68 0.70 1.49 9.17
CA PRO A 68 2.13 1.66 9.44
C PRO A 68 2.82 0.31 9.69
N ASN A 69 3.85 0.01 8.90
CA ASN A 69 4.67 -1.18 9.12
C ASN A 69 5.36 -1.14 10.50
N LEU A 70 5.84 0.03 10.92
CA LEU A 70 6.57 0.19 12.18
C LEU A 70 5.64 0.60 13.33
N SER A 71 4.69 -0.28 13.65
CA SER A 71 3.70 -0.09 14.72
C SER A 71 3.44 -1.34 15.55
N PRO A 72 2.84 -1.20 16.76
CA PRO A 72 2.43 -2.35 17.57
C PRO A 72 1.36 -3.24 16.92
N GLN A 73 0.71 -2.77 15.86
CA GLN A 73 -0.25 -3.57 15.09
C GLN A 73 0.46 -4.64 14.25
N MET A 74 1.63 -4.30 13.71
CA MET A 74 2.35 -5.16 12.77
C MET A 74 3.54 -5.86 13.41
N LEU A 75 4.10 -5.28 14.47
CA LEU A 75 5.32 -5.77 15.12
C LEU A 75 5.17 -5.79 16.64
N PRO A 76 5.85 -6.71 17.36
CA PRO A 76 5.84 -6.75 18.81
C PRO A 76 6.76 -5.67 19.42
N ILE A 77 6.52 -4.41 19.07
CA ILE A 77 7.22 -3.22 19.58
C ILE A 77 6.31 -2.40 20.50
N SER A 78 6.90 -1.58 21.38
CA SER A 78 6.18 -0.82 22.41
C SER A 78 5.76 0.60 22.00
N TYR A 79 5.97 0.98 20.74
CA TYR A 79 5.74 2.33 20.23
C TYR A 79 5.42 2.29 18.73
N SER A 80 4.79 3.36 18.23
CA SER A 80 4.66 3.58 16.79
C SER A 80 5.71 4.57 16.33
N VAL A 81 6.36 4.27 15.20
CA VAL A 81 7.31 5.20 14.57
C VAL A 81 6.52 6.37 13.96
N PRO A 82 6.83 7.63 14.33
CA PRO A 82 6.04 8.80 13.92
C PRO A 82 5.90 9.01 12.41
N THR A 83 6.91 8.66 11.62
CA THR A 83 6.91 8.83 10.15
C THR A 83 6.35 7.65 9.39
N SER A 84 5.95 6.57 10.07
CA SER A 84 5.54 5.33 9.43
C SER A 84 4.07 5.32 9.09
N GLY A 85 3.73 4.85 7.89
CA GLY A 85 2.36 4.58 7.49
C GLY A 85 1.55 5.82 7.17
N LEU A 86 2.14 6.77 6.43
CA LEU A 86 1.49 8.05 6.14
C LEU A 86 0.43 7.96 5.03
N VAL A 87 0.43 6.90 4.24
CA VAL A 87 -0.59 6.61 3.23
C VAL A 87 -1.66 5.71 3.84
N PRO A 88 -2.91 6.19 3.97
CA PRO A 88 -3.96 5.41 4.62
C PRO A 88 -4.59 4.33 3.73
N TYR A 89 -4.48 4.47 2.40
CA TYR A 89 -5.03 3.53 1.45
C TYR A 89 -4.37 3.63 0.07
N VAL A 90 -4.52 2.57 -0.72
CA VAL A 90 -4.31 2.59 -2.17
C VAL A 90 -5.55 2.03 -2.88
N MET A 91 -6.02 2.75 -3.88
CA MET A 91 -7.08 2.29 -4.77
C MET A 91 -6.44 1.45 -5.87
N VAL A 92 -6.94 0.23 -6.05
CA VAL A 92 -6.39 -0.72 -7.02
C VAL A 92 -7.47 -1.11 -8.03
N LYS A 93 -7.16 -0.97 -9.32
CA LYS A 93 -7.91 -1.59 -10.43
C LYS A 93 -7.00 -2.56 -11.16
N ALA A 94 -7.57 -3.63 -11.68
CA ALA A 94 -6.82 -4.62 -12.43
C ALA A 94 -7.56 -5.03 -13.70
N ALA A 95 -6.80 -5.28 -14.76
CA ALA A 95 -7.30 -5.71 -16.05
C ALA A 95 -6.29 -6.64 -16.74
N TRP A 96 -6.71 -7.37 -17.76
CA TRP A 96 -5.82 -8.10 -18.66
C TRP A 96 -6.43 -8.20 -20.06
N ASN A 97 -5.61 -8.28 -21.11
CA ASN A 97 -6.09 -8.18 -22.50
C ASN A 97 -5.94 -9.46 -23.35
N GLY A 98 -5.43 -10.55 -22.76
CA GLY A 98 -5.09 -11.77 -23.48
C GLY A 98 -3.61 -12.14 -23.37
N THR A 99 -2.74 -11.14 -23.32
CA THR A 99 -1.28 -11.28 -23.25
C THR A 99 -0.74 -10.72 -21.96
N ASP A 100 -1.22 -9.55 -21.56
CA ASP A 100 -0.64 -8.76 -20.48
C ASP A 100 -1.67 -8.53 -19.36
N ILE A 101 -1.17 -8.40 -18.14
CA ILE A 101 -1.90 -7.88 -17.00
C ILE A 101 -1.56 -6.39 -16.80
N PHE A 102 -2.54 -5.61 -16.38
CA PHE A 102 -2.44 -4.21 -16.01
C PHE A 102 -2.93 -4.05 -14.57
N ILE A 103 -2.13 -3.44 -13.70
CA ILE A 103 -2.52 -3.06 -12.34
C ILE A 103 -2.37 -1.55 -12.20
N LEU A 104 -3.49 -0.86 -12.00
CA LEU A 104 -3.53 0.57 -11.75
C LEU A 104 -3.64 0.81 -10.25
N MET A 105 -2.65 1.49 -9.69
CA MET A 105 -2.59 1.93 -8.29
C MET A 105 -2.75 3.44 -8.21
N GLU A 106 -3.61 3.91 -7.31
CA GLU A 106 -3.81 5.33 -7.03
C GLU A 106 -3.80 5.58 -5.52
N TRP A 107 -2.95 6.49 -5.04
CA TRP A 107 -2.85 6.81 -3.62
C TRP A 107 -2.63 8.32 -3.39
N PRO A 108 -3.10 8.85 -2.24
CA PRO A 108 -2.86 10.24 -1.90
C PRO A 108 -1.41 10.46 -1.46
N ASP A 109 -0.80 11.53 -1.95
CA ASP A 109 0.46 12.05 -1.43
C ASP A 109 0.33 13.57 -1.23
N PRO A 110 0.05 14.01 0.02
CA PRO A 110 -0.15 15.42 0.33
C PRO A 110 1.14 16.25 0.34
N TYR A 111 2.31 15.62 0.24
CA TYR A 111 3.62 16.30 0.21
C TYR A 111 4.08 16.59 -1.22
N GLY A 112 3.38 16.04 -2.21
CA GLY A 112 3.68 16.18 -3.62
C GLY A 112 4.83 15.30 -4.07
N PRO A 113 4.98 15.09 -5.39
CA PRO A 113 5.81 14.04 -5.93
C PRO A 113 7.28 14.24 -5.56
N SER A 114 7.93 13.15 -5.20
CA SER A 114 9.32 13.11 -4.78
C SER A 114 10.18 12.34 -5.78
N TYR A 115 10.97 13.07 -6.56
CA TYR A 115 11.85 12.54 -7.61
C TYR A 115 13.32 12.41 -7.16
N ALA A 116 13.57 12.11 -5.87
CA ALA A 116 14.92 12.08 -5.33
C ALA A 116 15.84 11.16 -6.14
N GLY A 117 17.06 11.62 -6.46
CA GLY A 117 17.98 10.89 -7.33
C GLY A 117 18.65 9.64 -6.73
N PRO A 118 19.50 8.92 -7.48
CA PRO A 118 19.90 7.52 -7.25
C PRO A 118 20.74 7.35 -5.99
N ALA A 119 21.42 8.43 -5.56
CA ALA A 119 22.12 8.47 -4.28
C ALA A 119 21.17 8.31 -3.06
N ALA A 120 19.90 8.71 -3.19
CA ALA A 120 18.86 8.46 -2.20
C ALA A 120 18.27 7.04 -2.32
N ILE A 121 18.49 6.37 -3.45
CA ILE A 121 17.91 5.06 -3.79
C ILE A 121 18.84 3.91 -3.39
N ALA A 122 20.15 4.00 -3.69
CA ALA A 122 21.16 2.95 -3.44
C ALA A 122 21.68 2.86 -1.98
N GLY A 123 21.04 3.55 -1.03
CA GLY A 123 21.26 3.31 0.42
C GLY A 123 22.40 4.02 1.18
N PRO A 124 23.41 4.73 0.62
CA PRO A 124 24.39 5.40 1.48
C PRO A 124 23.81 6.62 2.22
N GLY A 125 22.69 7.17 1.74
CA GLY A 125 22.04 8.37 2.29
C GLY A 125 20.89 8.13 3.28
N HIS A 126 20.54 6.89 3.61
CA HIS A 126 19.42 6.54 4.50
C HIS A 126 19.71 6.88 5.97
N TRP A 127 19.94 8.16 6.26
CA TRP A 127 20.34 8.63 7.57
C TRP A 127 19.18 8.50 8.54
N THR A 128 19.41 7.74 9.60
CA THR A 128 18.41 7.41 10.62
C THR A 128 18.24 8.60 11.56
N LEU A 129 17.03 9.10 11.72
CA LEU A 129 16.70 10.06 12.77
C LEU A 129 16.24 9.29 14.01
N VAL A 130 16.93 9.52 15.13
CA VAL A 130 16.55 8.98 16.44
C VAL A 130 16.19 10.10 17.40
N TYR A 131 15.29 9.79 18.34
CA TYR A 131 14.80 10.76 19.30
C TYR A 131 14.48 10.13 20.66
N ASN A 132 14.28 10.97 21.68
CA ASN A 132 13.67 10.55 22.94
C ASN A 132 12.41 11.38 23.23
N PRO A 133 11.20 10.79 23.17
CA PRO A 133 9.96 11.51 23.47
C PRO A 133 9.83 11.92 24.94
N LYS A 134 10.67 11.39 25.85
CA LYS A 134 10.56 11.60 27.31
C LYS A 134 11.65 12.51 27.88
N GLY A 135 12.48 13.13 27.04
CA GLY A 135 13.55 14.02 27.50
C GLY A 135 14.81 13.96 26.63
N PRO A 136 16.01 14.16 27.21
CA PRO A 136 17.26 14.06 26.47
C PRO A 136 17.54 12.63 25.97
N LEU A 137 18.20 12.51 24.83
CA LEU A 137 18.72 11.24 24.33
C LEU A 137 19.72 10.64 25.32
N ASN A 138 19.67 9.33 25.49
CA ASN A 138 20.71 8.60 26.20
C ASN A 138 21.96 8.52 25.34
N MET A 139 22.83 9.52 25.47
CA MET A 139 24.06 9.64 24.67
C MET A 139 25.03 8.49 24.90
N THR A 140 25.04 7.89 26.10
CA THR A 140 25.84 6.69 26.39
C THR A 140 25.39 5.52 25.53
N PHE A 141 24.09 5.25 25.50
CA PHE A 141 23.55 4.17 24.67
C PHE A 141 23.71 4.46 23.18
N LEU A 142 23.45 5.70 22.74
CA LEU A 142 23.66 6.09 21.35
C LEU A 142 25.11 5.84 20.90
N ASN A 143 26.10 6.20 21.73
CA ASN A 143 27.51 5.91 21.47
C ASN A 143 27.80 4.41 21.37
N ILE A 144 27.24 3.58 22.27
CA ILE A 144 27.40 2.13 22.23
C ILE A 144 26.81 1.56 20.93
N LEU A 145 25.59 1.97 20.59
CA LEU A 145 24.89 1.56 19.37
C LEU A 145 25.71 1.90 18.13
N THR A 146 26.06 3.17 17.94
CA THR A 146 26.75 3.60 16.72
C THR A 146 28.16 3.04 16.64
N SER A 147 28.86 2.85 17.77
CA SER A 147 30.19 2.25 17.78
C SER A 147 30.16 0.77 17.38
N ALA A 148 29.19 0.01 17.87
CA ALA A 148 29.02 -1.41 17.54
C ALA A 148 28.79 -1.64 16.05
N PHE A 149 28.14 -0.69 15.37
CA PHE A 149 27.84 -0.76 13.93
C PHE A 149 28.73 0.15 13.07
N HIS A 150 29.82 0.67 13.62
CA HIS A 150 30.78 1.55 12.94
C HIS A 150 30.13 2.77 12.25
N LYS A 151 29.06 3.32 12.84
CA LYS A 151 28.37 4.51 12.36
C LYS A 151 28.86 5.76 13.07
N LYS A 152 28.68 6.90 12.40
CA LYS A 152 28.86 8.24 12.97
C LYS A 152 27.49 8.86 13.18
N TYR A 153 27.36 9.80 14.11
CA TYR A 153 26.14 10.59 14.28
C TYR A 153 26.45 12.06 14.50
N PHE A 154 25.44 12.90 14.37
CA PHE A 154 25.47 14.29 14.86
C PHE A 154 24.19 14.58 15.62
N VAL A 155 24.29 15.46 16.61
CA VAL A 155 23.18 15.83 17.49
C VAL A 155 22.53 17.09 16.92
N LEU A 156 21.20 17.05 16.76
CA LEU A 156 20.41 18.21 16.34
C LEU A 156 20.09 19.09 17.54
N ASN A 157 19.67 18.46 18.64
CA ASN A 157 19.44 19.08 19.94
C ASN A 157 19.47 17.99 21.03
N SER A 158 19.18 18.33 22.28
CA SER A 158 19.23 17.37 23.40
C SER A 158 18.39 16.10 23.20
N SER A 159 17.34 16.15 22.39
CA SER A 159 16.37 15.06 22.21
C SER A 159 16.42 14.39 20.84
N TYR A 160 17.21 14.90 19.88
CA TYR A 160 17.28 14.39 18.51
C TYR A 160 18.72 14.25 18.02
N ALA A 161 18.99 13.14 17.33
CA ALA A 161 20.28 12.90 16.68
C ALA A 161 20.07 12.16 15.36
N VAL A 162 21.00 12.36 14.43
CA VAL A 162 20.99 11.71 13.12
C VAL A 162 22.18 10.78 13.03
N ILE A 163 21.93 9.49 12.81
CA ILE A 163 22.95 8.47 12.55
C ILE A 163 23.18 8.43 11.04
N LYS A 164 24.43 8.61 10.62
CA LYS A 164 24.83 8.65 9.21
C LYS A 164 24.97 7.25 8.63
N GLY A 165 24.46 7.10 7.41
CA GLY A 165 24.48 5.87 6.63
C GLY A 165 23.28 4.96 6.91
N SER A 166 23.16 3.90 6.10
CA SER A 166 22.04 2.95 6.16
C SER A 166 21.81 2.36 7.57
N PRO A 167 20.54 2.21 7.99
CA PRO A 167 20.18 1.57 9.24
C PRO A 167 20.36 0.06 9.22
N ARG A 168 20.57 -0.60 8.07
CA ARG A 168 20.99 -2.01 8.10
C ARG A 168 22.42 -2.09 8.63
N PRO A 169 22.74 -2.90 9.67
CA PRO A 169 22.01 -3.95 10.38
C PRO A 169 21.52 -3.56 11.80
N MET A 170 21.21 -2.29 12.04
CA MET A 170 20.75 -1.73 13.32
C MET A 170 19.23 -1.83 13.51
N GLU A 171 18.46 -2.12 12.46
CA GLU A 171 16.98 -2.05 12.45
C GLU A 171 16.37 -2.84 13.61
N TYR A 172 16.86 -4.08 13.83
CA TYR A 172 16.40 -4.92 14.92
C TYR A 172 16.66 -4.30 16.30
N VAL A 173 17.87 -3.77 16.51
CA VAL A 173 18.23 -3.09 17.76
C VAL A 173 17.40 -1.81 17.96
N LEU A 174 17.21 -1.02 16.91
CA LEU A 174 16.42 0.22 16.90
C LEU A 174 14.94 -0.04 17.20
N ALA A 175 14.38 -1.14 16.70
CA ALA A 175 12.99 -1.50 16.91
C ALA A 175 12.74 -2.08 18.31
N TYR A 176 13.56 -3.06 18.73
CA TYR A 176 13.24 -3.90 19.88
C TYR A 176 13.95 -3.53 21.18
N MET A 177 15.16 -2.96 21.11
CA MET A 177 15.97 -2.71 22.31
C MET A 177 16.19 -1.23 22.62
N ALA A 178 16.56 -0.43 21.61
CA ALA A 178 16.92 0.97 21.79
C ALA A 178 15.86 1.81 22.54
N PRO A 179 14.53 1.59 22.34
CA PRO A 179 13.49 2.30 23.09
C PRO A 179 13.62 2.15 24.61
N HIS A 180 14.07 0.99 25.10
CA HIS A 180 14.30 0.73 26.52
C HIS A 180 15.37 1.66 27.11
N TYR A 181 16.33 2.06 26.28
CA TYR A 181 17.43 2.93 26.67
C TYR A 181 17.17 4.41 26.33
N GLY A 182 15.95 4.79 25.94
CA GLY A 182 15.62 6.18 25.62
C GLY A 182 16.18 6.64 24.27
N VAL A 183 16.33 5.72 23.31
CA VAL A 183 16.66 6.02 21.91
C VAL A 183 15.62 5.36 21.02
N TYR A 184 14.71 6.14 20.47
CA TYR A 184 13.61 5.68 19.63
C TYR A 184 13.92 5.99 18.17
N PHE A 185 13.59 5.07 17.27
CA PHE A 185 13.58 5.40 15.85
C PHE A 185 12.45 6.38 15.57
N TYR A 186 12.77 7.53 14.98
CA TYR A 186 11.77 8.51 14.57
C TYR A 186 11.31 8.26 13.14
N GLY A 187 12.24 7.81 12.30
CA GLY A 187 12.14 7.82 10.84
C GLY A 187 13.48 8.14 10.21
N TYR A 188 13.45 8.54 8.95
CA TYR A 188 14.64 8.99 8.25
C TYR A 188 14.80 10.50 8.27
N TYR A 189 16.06 10.96 8.23
CA TYR A 189 16.38 12.37 8.23
C TYR A 189 16.01 13.00 6.88
N VAL A 190 15.06 13.93 6.93
CA VAL A 190 14.63 14.72 5.78
C VAL A 190 15.05 16.19 5.97
N ASN A 191 15.69 16.75 4.95
CA ASN A 191 15.94 18.18 4.81
C ASN A 191 15.78 18.60 3.34
N LEU A 192 14.57 19.06 3.03
CA LEU A 192 14.16 19.50 1.69
C LEU A 192 15.04 20.63 1.14
N THR A 193 15.47 21.57 1.98
CA THR A 193 16.31 22.71 1.58
C THR A 193 17.67 22.26 1.06
N SER A 194 18.23 21.21 1.66
CA SER A 194 19.49 20.60 1.24
C SER A 194 19.33 19.43 0.25
N GLY A 195 18.11 19.18 -0.25
CA GLY A 195 17.83 18.06 -1.16
C GLY A 195 17.96 16.68 -0.52
N HIS A 196 17.92 16.58 0.82
CA HIS A 196 17.95 15.32 1.54
C HIS A 196 16.52 14.82 1.75
N TYR A 197 16.00 14.07 0.80
CA TYR A 197 14.71 13.40 0.88
C TYR A 197 14.76 12.10 0.08
N TYR A 198 13.71 11.29 0.16
CA TYR A 198 13.65 9.97 -0.48
C TYR A 198 12.67 9.99 -1.65
N PRO A 199 12.78 9.09 -2.64
CA PRO A 199 11.80 9.02 -3.70
C PRO A 199 10.51 8.40 -3.21
N ASP A 200 9.39 8.78 -3.82
CA ASP A 200 8.13 8.05 -3.63
C ASP A 200 8.23 6.68 -4.28
N ARG A 201 7.57 5.69 -3.68
CA ARG A 201 7.62 4.32 -4.16
C ARG A 201 6.29 3.63 -3.98
N ALA A 202 6.05 2.63 -4.82
CA ALA A 202 4.94 1.71 -4.69
C ALA A 202 5.41 0.31 -5.02
N ALA A 203 4.94 -0.69 -4.27
CA ALA A 203 5.27 -2.08 -4.52
C ALA A 203 4.05 -3.00 -4.45
N ILE A 204 4.06 -4.02 -5.31
CA ILE A 204 3.11 -5.13 -5.32
C ILE A 204 3.88 -6.41 -5.07
N MET A 205 3.62 -7.06 -3.94
CA MET A 205 4.20 -8.35 -3.60
C MET A 205 3.24 -9.47 -4.01
N TRP A 206 3.74 -10.43 -4.80
CA TRP A 206 3.02 -11.62 -5.24
C TRP A 206 3.54 -12.83 -4.47
N TYR A 207 2.69 -13.42 -3.63
CA TYR A 207 3.05 -14.63 -2.90
C TYR A 207 3.14 -15.82 -3.86
N MET A 208 4.23 -16.57 -3.75
CA MET A 208 4.52 -17.76 -4.57
C MET A 208 4.66 -19.02 -3.72
N GLY A 209 4.48 -18.91 -2.40
CA GLY A 209 4.50 -20.06 -1.50
C GLY A 209 3.20 -20.87 -1.51
N THR A 210 3.19 -21.96 -0.76
CA THR A 210 2.03 -22.86 -0.61
C THR A 210 1.44 -22.85 0.79
N GLN A 211 2.01 -22.04 1.69
CA GLN A 211 1.60 -21.96 3.07
C GLN A 211 0.26 -21.23 3.20
N GLN A 212 -0.54 -21.64 4.19
CA GLN A 212 -1.79 -20.96 4.52
C GLN A 212 -1.52 -19.78 5.46
N ASN A 213 -2.13 -18.63 5.16
CA ASN A 213 -2.02 -17.40 5.95
C ASN A 213 -0.57 -16.97 6.25
N PRO A 214 0.31 -16.89 5.23
CA PRO A 214 1.64 -16.32 5.45
C PRO A 214 1.50 -14.86 5.90
N SER A 215 2.42 -14.43 6.76
CA SER A 215 2.57 -13.01 7.05
C SER A 215 3.13 -12.30 5.81
N ASP A 216 2.48 -11.23 5.37
CA ASP A 216 3.03 -10.30 4.36
C ASP A 216 4.04 -9.32 4.97
N CYS A 217 4.08 -9.23 6.30
CA CYS A 217 5.07 -8.45 7.02
C CYS A 217 6.45 -9.08 6.85
N MET A 218 7.36 -8.32 6.26
CA MET A 218 8.76 -8.69 6.17
C MET A 218 9.42 -8.53 7.55
N ASN A 219 10.32 -9.45 7.88
CA ASN A 219 11.05 -9.45 9.14
C ASN A 219 11.93 -8.21 9.28
N ILE A 220 11.93 -7.63 10.48
CA ILE A 220 13.03 -6.77 10.90
C ILE A 220 14.19 -7.67 11.32
N GLY A 221 15.40 -7.39 10.84
CA GLY A 221 16.52 -8.29 11.07
C GLY A 221 17.89 -7.68 10.76
N GLY A 222 18.89 -8.55 10.77
CA GLY A 222 20.28 -8.20 10.55
C GLY A 222 20.68 -8.23 9.08
N GLY A 223 21.98 -8.06 8.84
CA GLY A 223 22.54 -8.12 7.48
C GLY A 223 22.51 -9.52 6.86
N HIS A 224 22.36 -10.56 7.67
CA HIS A 224 22.22 -11.96 7.27
C HIS A 224 21.53 -12.76 8.38
N PRO A 225 21.09 -14.02 8.15
CA PRO A 225 20.49 -14.83 9.20
C PRO A 225 21.47 -15.08 10.35
N ASN A 226 20.96 -15.13 11.58
CA ASN A 226 21.76 -15.30 12.79
C ASN A 226 22.89 -14.26 12.95
N PHE A 227 22.64 -13.00 12.56
CA PHE A 227 23.59 -11.91 12.71
C PHE A 227 23.89 -11.68 14.21
N LYS A 228 25.14 -11.91 14.62
CA LYS A 228 25.55 -11.79 16.02
C LYS A 228 26.07 -10.38 16.32
N VAL A 229 25.37 -9.65 17.18
CA VAL A 229 25.82 -8.35 17.66
C VAL A 229 26.87 -8.53 18.75
N GLY A 230 28.05 -7.94 18.53
CA GLY A 230 29.21 -8.06 19.41
C GLY A 230 29.34 -6.95 20.46
N GLY A 231 30.40 -7.05 21.26
CA GLY A 231 30.80 -6.01 22.23
C GLY A 231 29.77 -5.73 23.33
N THR A 232 29.84 -4.52 23.88
CA THR A 232 28.92 -4.06 24.94
C THR A 232 27.47 -4.08 24.49
N LEU A 233 27.19 -3.72 23.23
CA LEU A 233 25.83 -3.76 22.69
C LEU A 233 25.26 -5.19 22.71
N GLY A 234 26.06 -6.18 22.27
CA GLY A 234 25.67 -7.58 22.32
C GLY A 234 25.39 -8.08 23.74
N GLN A 235 26.17 -7.65 24.73
CA GLN A 235 25.92 -7.98 26.14
C GLN A 235 24.58 -7.42 26.63
N LEU A 236 24.27 -6.16 26.28
CA LEU A 236 22.98 -5.54 26.61
C LEU A 236 21.81 -6.25 25.92
N MET A 237 21.97 -6.63 24.65
CA MET A 237 20.97 -7.42 23.92
C MET A 237 20.73 -8.76 24.60
N GLN A 238 21.78 -9.50 24.94
CA GLN A 238 21.66 -10.78 25.65
C GLN A 238 20.90 -10.64 26.97
N ALA A 239 21.17 -9.57 27.72
CA ALA A 239 20.51 -9.32 29.00
C ALA A 239 19.03 -8.91 28.87
N TYR A 240 18.69 -8.12 27.84
CA TYR A 240 17.35 -7.56 27.67
C TYR A 240 16.43 -8.44 26.80
N LEU A 241 16.93 -8.91 25.66
CA LEU A 241 16.17 -9.72 24.68
C LEU A 241 16.35 -11.23 24.88
N GLY A 242 17.26 -11.65 25.77
CA GLY A 242 17.59 -13.07 25.96
C GLY A 242 18.48 -13.67 24.84
N SER A 243 18.87 -12.86 23.86
CA SER A 243 19.77 -13.24 22.77
C SER A 243 20.49 -12.01 22.23
N ASN A 244 21.76 -12.16 21.83
CA ASN A 244 22.49 -11.17 21.03
C ASN A 244 22.59 -11.55 19.55
N VAL A 245 21.79 -12.52 19.12
CA VAL A 245 21.70 -13.03 17.76
C VAL A 245 20.37 -12.58 17.18
N GLU A 246 20.44 -11.85 16.07
CA GLU A 246 19.28 -11.46 15.27
C GLU A 246 18.94 -12.64 14.35
N PRO A 247 17.76 -13.27 14.52
CA PRO A 247 17.48 -14.56 13.88
C PRO A 247 17.31 -14.43 12.37
N ASN A 248 16.70 -13.33 11.93
CA ASN A 248 16.26 -13.14 10.56
C ASN A 248 17.13 -12.11 9.84
N THR A 249 17.21 -12.23 8.52
CA THR A 249 17.69 -11.16 7.64
C THR A 249 16.62 -10.08 7.56
N GLY A 250 17.02 -8.81 7.61
CA GLY A 250 16.11 -7.70 7.39
C GLY A 250 15.45 -7.80 6.01
N GLY A 251 14.13 -7.73 5.97
CA GLY A 251 13.35 -7.86 4.76
C GLY A 251 13.01 -9.31 4.37
N SER A 252 13.28 -10.33 5.17
CA SER A 252 12.89 -11.71 4.82
C SER A 252 11.41 -12.01 5.13
N LEU A 253 10.77 -12.94 4.41
CA LEU A 253 9.43 -13.44 4.77
C LEU A 253 9.45 -14.42 5.95
N SER A 254 8.29 -14.58 6.61
CA SER A 254 8.11 -15.63 7.62
C SER A 254 8.06 -17.03 7.01
N ALA A 255 7.53 -17.16 5.78
CA ALA A 255 7.40 -18.44 5.08
C ALA A 255 7.15 -18.23 3.58
N GLY A 256 7.58 -19.19 2.77
CA GLY A 256 7.39 -19.18 1.31
C GLY A 256 8.33 -18.20 0.61
N ALA A 257 8.04 -17.95 -0.66
CA ALA A 257 8.75 -16.98 -1.48
C ALA A 257 7.76 -15.99 -2.09
N ALA A 258 8.24 -14.82 -2.50
CA ALA A 258 7.45 -13.82 -3.20
C ALA A 258 8.24 -13.13 -4.32
N ASN A 259 7.52 -12.69 -5.35
CA ASN A 259 8.02 -11.79 -6.36
C ASN A 259 7.41 -10.40 -6.12
N ILE A 260 8.24 -9.38 -5.97
CA ILE A 260 7.82 -8.01 -5.69
C ILE A 260 8.09 -7.16 -6.93
N TRP A 261 7.08 -6.39 -7.35
CA TRP A 261 7.21 -5.37 -8.38
C TRP A 261 7.34 -4.03 -7.66
N GLU A 262 8.52 -3.40 -7.69
CA GLU A 262 8.74 -2.08 -7.06
C GLU A 262 8.91 -1.00 -8.14
N TRP A 263 8.08 0.03 -8.04
CA TRP A 263 8.22 1.26 -8.80
C TRP A 263 8.82 2.35 -7.90
N ILE A 264 9.76 3.11 -8.45
CA ILE A 264 10.49 4.17 -7.74
C ILE A 264 10.45 5.45 -8.56
N SER A 265 9.80 6.48 -8.02
CA SER A 265 9.71 7.79 -8.65
C SER A 265 11.10 8.38 -8.91
N GLY A 266 11.31 8.93 -10.10
CA GLY A 266 12.58 9.54 -10.49
C GLY A 266 13.69 8.57 -10.91
N ALA A 267 13.50 7.26 -10.71
CA ALA A 267 14.43 6.21 -11.13
C ALA A 267 13.86 5.28 -12.19
N THR A 268 12.65 4.76 -11.96
CA THR A 268 12.03 3.79 -12.87
C THR A 268 10.91 4.42 -13.72
N ASP A 269 10.76 5.76 -13.68
CA ASP A 269 9.83 6.56 -14.51
C ASP A 269 10.63 7.48 -15.46
N PRO A 270 10.30 7.55 -16.77
CA PRO A 270 10.94 8.39 -17.79
C PRO A 270 11.02 9.88 -17.48
N GLN A 271 10.18 10.39 -16.57
CA GLN A 271 10.19 11.79 -16.18
C GLN A 271 11.26 12.12 -15.11
N GLY A 272 11.98 11.10 -14.62
CA GLY A 272 13.02 11.27 -13.61
C GLY A 272 14.34 11.81 -14.16
N ASP A 273 14.99 12.69 -13.40
CA ASP A 273 16.35 13.20 -13.68
C ASP A 273 17.38 12.07 -13.89
N ASN A 274 17.08 10.87 -13.39
CA ASN A 274 17.97 9.71 -13.40
C ASN A 274 17.44 8.56 -14.20
N PHE A 275 16.31 8.72 -14.88
CA PHE A 275 15.92 7.73 -15.86
C PHE A 275 16.97 7.59 -16.98
N ALA A 276 17.61 8.71 -17.33
CA ALA A 276 18.75 8.74 -18.25
C ALA A 276 19.91 7.83 -17.79
N TYR A 277 20.07 7.62 -16.48
CA TYR A 277 21.08 6.73 -15.90
C TYR A 277 20.88 5.28 -16.34
N PHE A 278 19.62 4.79 -16.39
CA PHE A 278 19.26 3.45 -16.84
C PHE A 278 19.19 3.30 -18.36
N THR A 279 18.96 4.40 -19.10
CA THR A 279 18.91 4.33 -20.57
C THR A 279 20.30 4.28 -21.23
N ASN A 280 21.38 4.35 -20.45
CA ASN A 280 22.75 4.30 -20.97
C ASN A 280 23.23 2.84 -21.08
N VAL A 281 23.21 2.31 -22.30
CA VAL A 281 23.64 0.93 -22.67
C VAL A 281 25.00 0.53 -22.10
N THR A 282 25.90 1.49 -21.86
CA THR A 282 27.24 1.22 -21.29
C THR A 282 27.16 0.78 -19.82
N TRP A 283 26.23 1.35 -19.06
CA TRP A 283 26.07 1.06 -17.63
C TRP A 283 25.39 -0.28 -17.38
N ASP A 284 24.45 -0.66 -18.25
CA ASP A 284 23.74 -1.94 -18.16
C ASP A 284 24.71 -3.13 -18.27
N VAL A 285 25.70 -3.04 -19.17
CA VAL A 285 26.73 -4.08 -19.29
C VAL A 285 27.67 -4.12 -18.08
N GLU A 286 28.04 -2.95 -17.52
CA GLU A 286 28.91 -2.85 -16.35
C GLU A 286 28.28 -3.43 -15.08
N ASN A 287 26.94 -3.35 -14.96
CA ASN A 287 26.17 -3.92 -13.85
C ASN A 287 25.60 -5.31 -14.17
N GLY A 288 26.06 -5.93 -15.25
CA GLY A 288 25.71 -7.31 -15.58
C GLY A 288 24.24 -7.49 -15.94
N ILE A 289 23.59 -6.49 -16.52
CA ILE A 289 22.29 -6.62 -17.19
C ILE A 289 22.50 -7.30 -18.55
N ASP A 290 21.53 -8.12 -18.97
CA ASP A 290 21.59 -8.77 -20.29
C ASP A 290 21.69 -7.73 -21.43
N PRO A 291 22.70 -7.81 -22.33
CA PRO A 291 22.90 -6.81 -23.38
C PRO A 291 21.74 -6.69 -24.38
N SER A 292 20.90 -7.72 -24.54
CA SER A 292 19.74 -7.66 -25.42
C SER A 292 18.57 -6.93 -24.76
N ALA A 293 18.35 -7.16 -23.46
CA ALA A 293 17.40 -6.42 -22.65
C ALA A 293 17.75 -4.93 -22.58
N ALA A 294 19.04 -4.60 -22.34
CA ALA A 294 19.54 -3.23 -22.33
C ALA A 294 19.27 -2.49 -23.66
N LYS A 295 19.53 -3.15 -24.80
CA LYS A 295 19.27 -2.59 -26.12
C LYS A 295 17.78 -2.39 -26.40
N GLN A 296 16.94 -3.32 -25.96
CA GLN A 296 15.49 -3.21 -26.12
C GLN A 296 14.96 -2.01 -25.33
N PHE A 297 15.40 -1.84 -24.09
CA PHE A 297 15.03 -0.70 -23.25
C PHE A 297 15.47 0.64 -23.86
N ALA A 298 16.72 0.74 -24.29
CA ALA A 298 17.27 1.96 -24.89
C ALA A 298 16.57 2.40 -26.19
N ALA A 299 15.96 1.46 -26.93
CA ALA A 299 15.29 1.76 -28.19
C ALA A 299 13.89 2.39 -28.02
N SER A 300 13.24 2.20 -26.87
CA SER A 300 11.91 2.73 -26.59
C SER A 300 11.74 3.00 -25.09
N PRO A 301 12.38 4.05 -24.56
CA PRO A 301 12.34 4.35 -23.13
C PRO A 301 10.90 4.54 -22.63
N HIS A 302 10.47 3.64 -21.76
CA HIS A 302 9.22 3.72 -20.99
C HIS A 302 9.55 3.51 -19.51
N GLY A 303 8.61 3.81 -18.61
CA GLY A 303 8.79 3.44 -17.22
C GLY A 303 8.92 1.92 -17.07
N PHE A 304 9.58 1.47 -16.03
CA PHE A 304 9.67 0.06 -15.66
C PHE A 304 9.45 -0.11 -14.17
N PHE A 305 9.39 -1.35 -13.71
CA PHE A 305 9.47 -1.69 -12.28
C PHE A 305 10.57 -2.73 -12.10
N ILE A 306 11.22 -2.71 -10.94
CA ILE A 306 12.22 -3.73 -10.60
C ILE A 306 11.51 -4.97 -10.06
N ASN A 307 12.07 -6.14 -10.37
CA ASN A 307 11.66 -7.39 -9.76
C ASN A 307 12.58 -7.69 -8.57
N LEU A 308 12.02 -7.74 -7.37
CA LEU A 308 12.70 -8.27 -6.20
C LEU A 308 12.19 -9.67 -5.91
N PHE A 309 13.06 -10.49 -5.32
CA PHE A 309 12.68 -11.78 -4.75
C PHE A 309 12.89 -11.78 -3.25
N ASP A 310 11.91 -12.30 -2.55
CA ASP A 310 11.97 -12.47 -1.11
C ASP A 310 11.62 -13.90 -0.73
N ASN A 311 12.22 -14.39 0.34
CA ASN A 311 11.93 -15.66 0.97
C ASN A 311 12.36 -15.60 2.44
N GLN A 312 12.43 -16.75 3.13
CA GLN A 312 12.82 -16.78 4.54
C GLN A 312 14.27 -16.36 4.81
N THR A 313 15.13 -16.35 3.80
CA THR A 313 16.55 -16.02 3.94
C THR A 313 16.86 -14.54 3.67
N GLY A 314 15.97 -13.80 2.99
CA GLY A 314 16.15 -12.37 2.75
C GLY A 314 15.40 -11.84 1.54
N LEU A 315 15.54 -10.52 1.36
CA LEU A 315 15.17 -9.78 0.16
C LEU A 315 16.37 -9.63 -0.76
N TYR A 316 16.14 -9.87 -2.06
CA TYR A 316 17.18 -9.91 -3.08
C TYR A 316 16.79 -9.11 -4.32
N ASP A 317 17.79 -8.48 -4.91
CA ASP A 317 17.76 -7.99 -6.27
C ASP A 317 18.06 -9.11 -7.26
N VAL A 318 17.67 -8.92 -8.50
CA VAL A 318 17.81 -9.91 -9.54
C VAL A 318 18.20 -9.24 -10.84
N GLY A 319 19.23 -9.73 -11.53
CA GLY A 319 19.53 -9.30 -12.89
C GLY A 319 20.34 -8.01 -13.02
N ASP A 320 20.77 -7.39 -11.92
CA ASP A 320 21.45 -6.09 -11.93
C ASP A 320 22.73 -6.05 -11.06
N ASN A 321 23.28 -7.21 -10.68
CA ASN A 321 24.43 -7.31 -9.76
C ASN A 321 24.23 -6.68 -8.37
N GLY A 322 22.98 -6.45 -7.96
CA GLY A 322 22.63 -6.02 -6.62
C GLY A 322 22.84 -4.54 -6.40
N ILE A 323 22.32 -3.73 -7.33
CA ILE A 323 22.43 -2.27 -7.29
C ILE A 323 21.66 -1.69 -6.09
N TRP A 324 20.56 -2.33 -5.69
CA TRP A 324 19.66 -1.87 -4.63
C TRP A 324 19.69 -2.77 -3.39
N TYR A 325 19.86 -4.08 -3.58
CA TYR A 325 19.80 -5.16 -2.60
C TYR A 325 20.84 -6.24 -2.95
N PRO A 326 21.15 -7.19 -2.06
CA PRO A 326 22.05 -8.30 -2.39
C PRO A 326 21.55 -9.09 -3.61
N ASN A 327 22.44 -9.35 -4.56
CA ASN A 327 22.08 -10.01 -5.80
C ASN A 327 21.78 -11.51 -5.61
N ALA A 328 20.62 -11.98 -6.09
CA ALA A 328 20.26 -13.39 -6.12
C ALA A 328 20.84 -14.15 -7.32
N THR A 329 20.91 -13.51 -8.51
CA THR A 329 21.34 -14.17 -9.76
C THR A 329 22.07 -13.22 -10.71
N GLY A 330 22.79 -13.76 -11.70
CA GLY A 330 23.46 -12.94 -12.73
C GLY A 330 22.47 -12.22 -13.68
N PRO A 331 22.93 -11.69 -14.83
CA PRO A 331 22.05 -11.14 -15.86
C PRO A 331 20.90 -12.10 -16.17
N GLU A 332 19.67 -11.65 -15.99
CA GLU A 332 18.48 -12.44 -16.32
C GLU A 332 17.81 -11.87 -17.58
N PRO A 333 17.53 -12.71 -18.59
CA PRO A 333 16.66 -12.32 -19.69
C PRO A 333 15.33 -11.80 -19.16
N GLY A 334 14.84 -10.71 -19.74
CA GLY A 334 13.54 -10.15 -19.39
C GLY A 334 13.50 -9.26 -18.16
N TYR A 335 14.65 -8.80 -17.65
CA TYR A 335 14.73 -7.84 -16.55
C TYR A 335 13.82 -6.60 -16.75
N PHE A 336 13.73 -6.10 -17.98
CA PHE A 336 12.90 -4.95 -18.36
C PHE A 336 11.52 -5.32 -18.95
N ASP A 337 11.03 -6.55 -18.78
CA ASP A 337 9.72 -6.96 -19.34
C ASP A 337 8.52 -6.47 -18.52
N GLY A 338 8.79 -5.80 -17.40
CA GLY A 338 7.81 -5.10 -16.59
C GLY A 338 7.84 -3.61 -16.88
N TYR A 339 6.71 -3.06 -17.35
CA TYR A 339 6.58 -1.65 -17.69
C TYR A 339 5.78 -0.89 -16.64
N THR A 340 6.04 0.41 -16.54
CA THR A 340 5.23 1.33 -15.77
C THR A 340 4.88 2.59 -16.55
N GLY A 341 3.70 3.13 -16.26
CA GLY A 341 3.33 4.51 -16.54
C GLY A 341 2.98 5.18 -15.23
N ALA A 342 3.45 6.41 -15.00
CA ALA A 342 3.18 7.13 -13.77
C ALA A 342 2.82 8.59 -14.04
N VAL A 343 1.88 9.12 -13.26
CA VAL A 343 1.56 10.55 -13.25
C VAL A 343 1.18 10.97 -11.84
N TYR A 344 1.68 12.13 -11.41
CA TYR A 344 1.18 12.81 -10.23
C TYR A 344 0.18 13.88 -10.65
N LYS A 345 -1.05 13.81 -10.15
CA LYS A 345 -2.12 14.75 -10.49
C LYS A 345 -3.09 14.91 -9.33
N ASP A 346 -3.51 16.15 -9.09
CA ASP A 346 -4.57 16.51 -8.13
C ASP A 346 -4.35 15.97 -6.69
N GLY A 347 -3.09 15.82 -6.25
CA GLY A 347 -2.77 15.32 -4.92
C GLY A 347 -2.52 13.80 -4.86
N TYR A 348 -2.58 13.12 -6.00
CA TYR A 348 -2.48 11.66 -6.08
C TYR A 348 -1.37 11.24 -7.03
N TRP A 349 -0.70 10.16 -6.68
CA TRP A 349 0.01 9.34 -7.64
C TRP A 349 -0.96 8.38 -8.31
N VAL A 350 -0.82 8.21 -9.62
CA VAL A 350 -1.45 7.17 -10.42
C VAL A 350 -0.35 6.42 -11.14
N VAL A 351 -0.18 5.13 -10.83
CA VAL A 351 0.85 4.27 -11.40
C VAL A 351 0.21 3.02 -12.00
N GLU A 352 0.51 2.75 -13.25
CA GLU A 352 0.05 1.57 -13.99
C GLU A 352 1.22 0.62 -14.21
N PHE A 353 1.15 -0.57 -13.61
CA PHE A 353 2.10 -1.66 -13.81
C PHE A 353 1.59 -2.56 -14.93
N VAL A 354 2.45 -2.90 -15.88
CA VAL A 354 2.12 -3.74 -17.03
C VAL A 354 3.16 -4.83 -17.19
N ARG A 355 2.74 -6.07 -17.36
CA ARG A 355 3.64 -7.14 -17.79
C ARG A 355 2.90 -8.28 -18.50
N PRO A 356 3.61 -9.11 -19.26
CA PRO A 356 3.06 -10.37 -19.76
C PRO A 356 2.53 -11.24 -18.62
N LEU A 357 1.42 -11.93 -18.87
CA LEU A 357 0.86 -12.92 -17.95
C LEU A 357 1.87 -14.04 -17.63
N LYS A 358 2.66 -14.42 -18.64
CA LYS A 358 3.81 -15.31 -18.50
C LYS A 358 5.08 -14.51 -18.73
N ALA A 359 5.78 -14.17 -17.67
CA ALA A 359 6.97 -13.34 -17.77
C ALA A 359 8.16 -14.14 -18.32
N PRO A 360 8.98 -13.54 -19.21
CA PRO A 360 10.21 -14.18 -19.67
C PRO A 360 11.27 -14.30 -18.57
N MET A 361 11.25 -13.39 -17.58
CA MET A 361 12.17 -13.41 -16.45
C MET A 361 11.93 -14.64 -15.54
N PRO A 362 12.96 -15.48 -15.31
CA PRO A 362 12.84 -16.67 -14.47
C PRO A 362 12.39 -16.36 -13.04
N TYR A 363 11.73 -17.33 -12.40
CA TYR A 363 11.33 -17.30 -10.99
C TYR A 363 10.34 -16.19 -10.60
N THR A 364 9.84 -15.42 -11.56
CA THR A 364 8.73 -14.50 -11.34
C THR A 364 7.38 -15.24 -11.41
N VAL A 365 6.31 -14.58 -10.95
CA VAL A 365 4.98 -15.19 -10.92
C VAL A 365 4.40 -15.41 -12.33
N ASP A 366 3.93 -16.63 -12.60
CA ASP A 366 3.16 -16.96 -13.80
C ASP A 366 1.66 -16.82 -13.54
N LEU A 367 1.03 -15.89 -14.25
CA LEU A 367 -0.37 -15.49 -14.07
C LEU A 367 -1.27 -16.21 -15.09
N THR A 368 -2.25 -16.95 -14.59
CA THR A 368 -3.13 -17.76 -15.41
C THR A 368 -4.59 -17.29 -15.27
N PRO A 369 -5.29 -16.98 -16.37
CA PRO A 369 -6.72 -16.68 -16.32
C PRO A 369 -7.52 -17.78 -15.63
N GLY A 370 -8.43 -17.38 -14.75
CA GLY A 370 -9.25 -18.23 -13.89
C GLY A 370 -8.63 -18.54 -12.53
N GLN A 371 -7.37 -18.17 -12.28
CA GLN A 371 -6.70 -18.39 -11.00
C GLN A 371 -6.79 -17.18 -10.07
N THR A 372 -6.56 -17.44 -8.77
CA THR A 372 -6.47 -16.41 -7.72
C THR A 372 -5.11 -16.49 -7.06
N TYR A 373 -4.54 -15.32 -6.79
CA TYR A 373 -3.21 -15.14 -6.22
C TYR A 373 -3.30 -14.29 -4.96
N ASP A 374 -2.38 -14.47 -4.04
CA ASP A 374 -2.28 -13.65 -2.84
C ASP A 374 -1.30 -12.50 -3.10
N VAL A 375 -1.79 -11.25 -2.98
CA VAL A 375 -1.00 -10.04 -3.18
C VAL A 375 -0.99 -9.12 -1.98
N ALA A 376 0.13 -8.43 -1.75
CA ALA A 376 0.27 -7.41 -0.72
C ALA A 376 0.81 -6.12 -1.33
N PHE A 377 0.57 -4.98 -0.68
CA PHE A 377 0.90 -3.66 -1.20
C PHE A 377 1.76 -2.88 -0.22
N ALA A 378 2.70 -2.10 -0.74
CA ALA A 378 3.46 -1.13 0.05
C ALA A 378 3.59 0.19 -0.69
N VAL A 379 3.55 1.30 0.06
CA VAL A 379 3.72 2.66 -0.47
C VAL A 379 4.61 3.46 0.47
N TRP A 380 5.44 4.33 -0.12
CA TRP A 380 6.33 5.26 0.57
C TRP A 380 6.11 6.68 0.08
N ILE A 381 5.86 7.61 1.00
CA ILE A 381 5.93 9.06 0.78
C ILE A 381 7.36 9.53 1.12
N GLY A 382 8.18 9.65 0.09
CA GLY A 382 9.61 9.89 0.25
C GLY A 382 9.95 11.28 0.77
N LYS A 383 9.17 12.31 0.42
CA LYS A 383 9.31 13.66 1.00
C LYS A 383 8.99 13.74 2.49
N ALA A 384 8.18 12.80 2.99
CA ALA A 384 7.83 12.74 4.40
C ALA A 384 8.80 11.87 5.22
N GLY A 385 9.75 11.21 4.55
CA GLY A 385 10.78 10.41 5.20
C GLY A 385 10.53 8.91 5.18
N GLU A 386 9.49 8.43 4.51
CA GLU A 386 9.29 6.99 4.31
C GLU A 386 10.30 6.47 3.29
N THR A 387 11.06 5.43 3.65
CA THR A 387 11.91 4.66 2.74
C THR A 387 12.23 3.30 3.36
N SER A 388 12.67 2.33 2.54
CA SER A 388 13.13 1.02 2.99
C SER A 388 12.08 0.31 3.88
N TRP A 389 12.39 0.02 5.15
CA TRP A 389 11.48 -0.61 6.11
C TRP A 389 10.47 0.35 6.75
N ASP A 390 10.58 1.67 6.56
CA ASP A 390 9.59 2.64 7.03
C ASP A 390 8.58 2.98 5.92
N LYS A 391 7.33 2.52 6.06
CA LYS A 391 6.33 2.51 4.98
C LYS A 391 4.91 2.23 5.44
N SER A 392 3.98 2.48 4.52
CA SER A 392 2.59 2.04 4.58
C SER A 392 2.44 0.68 3.90
N ILE A 393 1.79 -0.31 4.53
CA ILE A 393 1.60 -1.67 3.98
C ILE A 393 0.16 -2.16 4.10
N SER A 394 -0.25 -3.10 3.26
CA SER A 394 -1.43 -3.92 3.56
C SER A 394 -1.21 -4.69 4.87
N PRO A 395 -2.25 -4.90 5.70
CA PRO A 395 -2.12 -5.65 6.95
C PRO A 395 -2.07 -7.18 6.76
N SER A 396 -2.39 -7.65 5.55
CA SER A 396 -2.37 -9.05 5.15
C SER A 396 -2.36 -9.15 3.64
N PHE A 397 -2.04 -10.35 3.12
CA PHE A 397 -2.32 -10.70 1.73
C PHE A 397 -3.81 -10.55 1.39
N ILE A 398 -4.06 -10.11 0.16
CA ILE A 398 -5.37 -9.84 -0.43
C ILE A 398 -5.50 -10.72 -1.67
N PRO A 399 -6.62 -11.45 -1.85
CA PRO A 399 -6.80 -12.26 -3.04
C PRO A 399 -6.97 -11.38 -4.28
N LEU A 400 -6.26 -11.71 -5.36
CA LEU A 400 -6.39 -11.13 -6.69
C LEU A 400 -6.73 -12.22 -7.69
N THR A 401 -7.93 -12.15 -8.27
CA THR A 401 -8.41 -13.12 -9.27
C THR A 401 -8.20 -12.61 -10.69
N ILE A 402 -7.58 -13.40 -11.55
CA ILE A 402 -7.49 -13.12 -13.00
C ILE A 402 -8.77 -13.62 -13.66
N ALA A 403 -9.79 -12.78 -13.79
CA ALA A 403 -11.12 -13.21 -14.24
C ALA A 403 -11.18 -13.47 -15.74
N THR A 404 -11.89 -14.51 -16.17
CA THR A 404 -12.15 -14.77 -17.60
C THR A 404 -13.25 -13.88 -18.20
N SER A 405 -14.00 -13.18 -17.35
CA SER A 405 -15.11 -12.30 -17.73
C SER A 405 -14.67 -10.87 -17.97
N ALA A 406 -15.47 -10.15 -18.77
CA ALA A 406 -15.35 -8.71 -18.92
C ALA A 406 -15.76 -7.95 -17.64
N PRO A 407 -15.41 -6.66 -17.50
CA PRO A 407 -15.89 -5.83 -16.40
C PRO A 407 -17.43 -5.84 -16.33
N PRO A 408 -18.02 -5.73 -15.13
CA PRO A 408 -19.46 -5.61 -15.00
C PRO A 408 -19.94 -4.36 -15.73
N THR A 409 -20.91 -4.52 -16.63
CA THR A 409 -21.53 -3.37 -17.31
C THR A 409 -22.39 -2.63 -16.29
N THR A 410 -21.97 -1.42 -15.89
CA THR A 410 -22.79 -0.53 -15.07
C THR A 410 -23.99 -0.13 -15.91
N THR A 411 -25.11 -0.85 -15.75
CA THR A 411 -26.37 -0.45 -16.36
C THR A 411 -26.89 0.71 -15.53
N THR A 412 -26.54 1.94 -15.89
CA THR A 412 -27.24 3.12 -15.40
C THR A 412 -28.68 3.00 -15.89
N SER A 413 -29.57 2.50 -15.03
CA SER A 413 -31.00 2.55 -15.27
C SER A 413 -31.44 4.01 -15.16
N THR A 414 -31.28 4.75 -16.26
CA THR A 414 -31.88 6.08 -16.40
C THR A 414 -33.39 5.87 -16.38
N THR A 415 -34.01 6.04 -15.22
CA THR A 415 -35.47 6.08 -15.13
C THR A 415 -35.89 7.40 -15.77
N THR A 416 -36.24 7.36 -17.06
CA THR A 416 -36.84 8.49 -17.76
C THR A 416 -38.17 8.83 -17.09
N SER A 417 -38.13 9.76 -16.14
CA SER A 417 -39.33 10.41 -15.63
C SER A 417 -39.68 11.53 -16.60
N THR A 418 -40.62 11.27 -17.50
CA THR A 418 -41.26 12.29 -18.33
C THR A 418 -41.93 13.30 -17.40
N THR A 419 -41.31 14.48 -17.23
CA THR A 419 -41.96 15.62 -16.58
C THR A 419 -41.94 16.80 -17.54
N THR A 420 -43.13 17.26 -17.87
CA THR A 420 -43.42 18.38 -18.76
C THR A 420 -42.88 19.70 -18.20
N THR A 421 -42.24 20.46 -19.08
CA THR A 421 -41.89 21.90 -19.10
C THR A 421 -42.15 22.77 -17.87
N ALA A 422 -41.08 23.40 -17.34
CA ALA A 422 -41.04 24.84 -17.07
C ALA A 422 -39.59 25.36 -17.03
N THR A 423 -39.31 26.38 -17.83
CA THR A 423 -38.04 27.08 -17.99
C THR A 423 -37.67 27.90 -16.75
N THR A 424 -36.49 27.72 -16.17
CA THR A 424 -35.79 28.79 -15.43
C THR A 424 -34.28 28.55 -15.43
N THR A 425 -33.54 29.57 -15.82
CA THR A 425 -32.09 29.63 -15.95
C THR A 425 -31.41 29.88 -14.60
N THR A 426 -30.19 29.33 -14.42
CA THR A 426 -28.98 29.93 -13.80
C THR A 426 -28.31 29.17 -12.63
N SER A 427 -26.98 29.06 -12.80
CA SER A 427 -25.86 28.87 -11.85
C SER A 427 -25.58 27.50 -11.21
N THR A 428 -24.48 26.92 -11.69
CA THR A 428 -23.72 25.77 -11.19
C THR A 428 -22.96 26.08 -9.90
N THR A 429 -23.03 25.17 -8.93
CA THR A 429 -22.03 25.03 -7.87
C THR A 429 -21.74 23.54 -7.73
N SER A 430 -20.49 23.16 -8.03
CA SER A 430 -19.98 21.79 -7.94
C SER A 430 -19.65 21.44 -6.49
N THR A 431 -20.45 20.57 -5.88
CA THR A 431 -20.10 19.91 -4.62
C THR A 431 -19.62 18.49 -4.90
N THR A 432 -18.45 18.20 -4.35
CA THR A 432 -17.71 16.93 -4.29
C THR A 432 -18.64 15.76 -3.98
N ALA A 433 -18.62 14.74 -4.84
CA ALA A 433 -19.36 13.50 -4.61
C ALA A 433 -18.62 12.66 -3.55
N VAL A 434 -19.04 12.78 -2.29
CA VAL A 434 -18.81 11.74 -1.29
C VAL A 434 -19.59 10.52 -1.74
N SER A 435 -18.95 9.34 -1.75
CA SER A 435 -19.54 8.06 -2.11
C SER A 435 -20.96 7.95 -1.56
N ALA A 436 -21.95 8.07 -2.44
CA ALA A 436 -23.35 8.15 -2.04
C ALA A 436 -23.77 6.77 -1.54
N VAL A 437 -24.03 6.67 -0.23
CA VAL A 437 -24.79 5.55 0.34
C VAL A 437 -26.03 5.37 -0.55
N PRO A 438 -26.26 4.16 -1.10
CA PRO A 438 -27.34 3.95 -2.06
C PRO A 438 -28.66 4.54 -1.54
N SER A 439 -29.40 5.26 -2.38
CA SER A 439 -30.64 5.95 -1.96
C SER A 439 -31.65 5.02 -1.29
N ALA A 440 -31.64 3.73 -1.65
CA ALA A 440 -32.39 2.68 -0.99
C ALA A 440 -32.02 2.50 0.50
N VAL A 441 -30.73 2.56 0.85
CA VAL A 441 -30.24 2.43 2.24
C VAL A 441 -30.65 3.65 3.06
N ILE A 442 -30.53 4.86 2.49
CA ILE A 442 -31.01 6.09 3.15
C ILE A 442 -32.52 6.02 3.37
N THR A 443 -33.27 5.56 2.37
CA THR A 443 -34.73 5.43 2.44
C THR A 443 -35.15 4.44 3.54
N VAL A 444 -34.51 3.27 3.60
CA VAL A 444 -34.80 2.26 4.65
C VAL A 444 -34.40 2.75 6.04
N ALA A 445 -33.26 3.43 6.17
CA ALA A 445 -32.83 4.00 7.45
C ALA A 445 -33.79 5.09 7.94
N VAL A 446 -34.23 5.98 7.05
CA VAL A 446 -35.21 7.04 7.37
C VAL A 446 -36.56 6.43 7.75
N ILE A 447 -37.05 5.43 7.01
CA ILE A 447 -38.29 4.71 7.36
C ILE A 447 -38.16 4.04 8.73
N GLY A 448 -37.04 3.38 9.02
CA GLY A 448 -36.76 2.74 10.31
C GLY A 448 -36.78 3.73 11.47
N VAL A 449 -36.14 4.90 11.31
CA VAL A 449 -36.13 5.97 12.32
C VAL A 449 -37.54 6.54 12.54
N ILE A 450 -38.32 6.76 11.47
CA ILE A 450 -39.70 7.25 11.59
C ILE A 450 -40.56 6.25 12.36
N ILE A 451 -40.45 4.95 12.06
CA ILE A 451 -41.19 3.90 12.78
C ILE A 451 -40.79 3.87 14.27
N ALA A 452 -39.49 3.96 14.57
CA ALA A 452 -39.00 3.97 15.95
C ALA A 452 -39.53 5.18 16.75
N VAL A 453 -39.52 6.38 16.15
CA VAL A 453 -40.03 7.59 16.80
C VAL A 453 -41.54 7.51 17.05
N ILE A 454 -42.31 6.98 16.09
CA ILE A 454 -43.75 6.76 16.25
C ILE A 454 -44.00 5.74 17.38
N ALA A 455 -43.26 4.64 17.43
CA ALA A 455 -43.38 3.63 18.47
C ALA A 455 -43.10 4.21 19.86
N ILE A 456 -42.02 4.99 20.01
CA ILE A 456 -41.66 5.67 21.26
C ILE A 456 -42.75 6.66 21.68
N GLY A 457 -43.28 7.46 20.73
CA GLY A 457 -44.37 8.40 21.00
C GLY A 457 -45.65 7.71 21.47
N LEU A 458 -46.01 6.56 20.89
CA LEU A 458 -47.16 5.76 21.30
C LEU A 458 -46.98 5.15 22.69
N VAL A 459 -45.79 4.63 23.00
CA VAL A 459 -45.45 4.11 24.33
C VAL A 459 -45.53 5.23 25.37
N TYR A 460 -44.90 6.38 25.12
CA TYR A 460 -44.94 7.53 26.00
C TYR A 460 -46.37 8.03 26.26
N TYR A 461 -47.19 8.14 25.21
CA TYR A 461 -48.59 8.52 25.34
C TYR A 461 -49.41 7.50 26.16
N SER A 462 -49.15 6.21 25.97
CA SER A 462 -49.82 5.15 26.73
C SER A 462 -49.49 5.17 28.23
N ILE A 463 -48.24 5.48 28.59
CA ILE A 463 -47.78 5.59 29.98
C ILE A 463 -48.36 6.85 30.64
N ARG A 464 -48.34 7.99 29.93
CA ARG A 464 -48.86 9.26 30.45
C ARG A 464 -50.38 9.25 30.68
N ARG A 465 -51.12 8.41 29.96
CA ARG A 465 -52.57 8.25 30.14
C ARG A 465 -52.95 7.32 31.29
N ARG A 466 -52.01 6.53 31.83
CA ARG A 466 -52.22 5.69 33.02
C ARG A 466 -51.88 6.40 34.33
N THR A 467 -51.23 7.56 34.25
CA THR A 467 -50.80 8.40 35.39
C THR A 467 -51.69 9.62 35.63
N LYS A 468 -52.81 9.71 34.92
CA LYS A 468 -53.99 10.52 35.25
C LYS A 468 -55.18 9.57 35.35
#